data_AF-A0A0S2W165-F1
#
_entry.id   AF-A0A0S2W165-F1
#
_cell.length_a   1.000
_cell.length_b   1.000
_cell.length_c   1.000
_cell.angle_alpha   90.00
_cell.angle_beta   90.00
_cell.angle_gamma   90.00
#
_symmetry.space_group_name_H-M   'P 1'
#
loop_
_entity.id
_entity.type
_entity.pdbx_description
1 polymer ?
#
loop_
_entity_poly.entity_id
_entity_poly.type
_entity_poly.pdbx_seq_one_letter_code
_entity_poly.pdbx_strand_id
1 'polypeptide(L)'
;MEKFHSRILGILLSLALMFSLTPAAYAAGVRDLRLQTALAAQLKELDLFLGVGVLEDGSTDFDLDRAPSRVEAVTMLVRSLGKGVQAELQPKTHPFTDVPAWADGYVSYAYDQGLTKGTADTAFGTEDTATGAMYVTFMLRALGYADGADFTWDSPWSLAEDCGILPEIVDRNNFLRADAVAVTCAALFAEQKDSNDTLAQKLVDRGAFSQAEFETAFPRNPFLDAVPEEPEAPSDATEEEQASYDAAIDALIKGEMNVTVEARLEAGTCTVLSTRTDGWAHGPVFVLALVYKPGSAQGAGETVLLPLPPRNGLGMRAAPEEPVLSADGRTLTYTCTIPETVIVNPGHPEEAVLSEAGLYQYTVDLSTGESTLEIVALA
;
A
#
# COMPACT_ATOMS: atom_id res chain seq x y z
N MET A 1 60.21 34.80 -21.88
CA MET A 1 58.74 34.77 -21.62
C MET A 1 58.10 33.41 -21.90
N GLU A 2 58.67 32.53 -22.74
CA GLU A 2 58.08 31.20 -23.01
C GLU A 2 58.06 30.22 -21.82
N LYS A 3 59.11 30.18 -20.99
CA LYS A 3 59.15 29.26 -19.81
C LYS A 3 58.11 29.56 -18.73
N PHE A 4 57.54 30.76 -18.73
CA PHE A 4 56.49 31.16 -17.77
C PHE A 4 55.10 30.71 -18.24
N HIS A 5 54.86 30.70 -19.56
CA HIS A 5 53.60 30.28 -20.16
C HIS A 5 53.41 28.76 -20.10
N SER A 6 54.45 27.94 -20.33
CA SER A 6 54.33 26.47 -20.18
C SER A 6 54.10 26.00 -18.74
N ARG A 7 54.53 26.77 -17.73
CA ARG A 7 54.30 26.45 -16.32
C ARG A 7 52.88 26.80 -15.86
N ILE A 8 52.32 27.89 -16.38
CA ILE A 8 50.93 28.29 -16.09
C ILE A 8 49.94 27.40 -16.85
N LEU A 9 50.26 26.98 -18.09
CA LEU A 9 49.42 26.07 -18.85
C LEU A 9 49.37 24.66 -18.23
N GLY A 10 50.48 24.17 -17.68
CA GLY A 10 50.52 22.89 -16.96
C GLY A 10 49.69 22.89 -15.67
N ILE A 11 49.69 24.01 -14.93
CA ILE A 11 48.92 24.17 -13.68
C ILE A 11 47.42 24.32 -13.96
N LEU A 12 47.03 25.05 -15.02
CA LEU A 12 45.63 25.16 -15.46
C LEU A 12 45.07 23.84 -16.01
N LEU A 13 45.89 23.02 -16.68
CA LEU A 13 45.47 21.70 -17.18
C LEU A 13 45.31 20.68 -16.04
N SER A 14 46.15 20.75 -15.00
CA SER A 14 46.00 19.91 -13.79
C SER A 14 44.80 20.30 -12.92
N LEU A 15 44.39 21.58 -12.91
CA LEU A 15 43.18 22.01 -12.22
C LEU A 15 41.91 21.59 -12.97
N ALA A 16 41.94 21.56 -14.31
CA ALA A 16 40.81 21.12 -15.13
C ALA A 16 40.59 19.59 -15.08
N LEU A 17 41.66 18.78 -14.93
CA LEU A 17 41.53 17.34 -14.80
C LEU A 17 40.97 16.90 -13.42
N MET A 18 41.23 17.68 -12.37
CA MET A 18 40.72 17.43 -11.01
C MET A 18 39.23 17.78 -10.82
N PHE A 19 38.57 18.32 -11.85
CA PHE A 19 37.15 18.71 -11.82
C PHE A 19 36.23 17.80 -12.64
N SER A 20 36.72 16.66 -13.14
CA SER A 20 35.94 15.74 -14.00
C SER A 20 35.75 14.33 -13.43
N LEU A 21 36.14 14.09 -12.17
CA LEU A 21 35.72 12.92 -11.40
C LEU A 21 35.04 13.37 -10.11
N THR A 22 33.89 14.04 -10.23
CA THR A 22 32.88 13.84 -9.20
C THR A 22 32.23 12.51 -9.53
N PRO A 23 32.26 11.50 -8.63
CA PRO A 23 31.23 10.48 -8.69
C PRO A 23 29.91 11.24 -8.78
N ALA A 24 29.07 10.90 -9.76
CA ALA A 24 27.66 11.12 -9.59
C ALA A 24 27.30 10.30 -8.36
N ALA A 25 27.39 10.92 -7.18
CA ALA A 25 26.70 10.44 -6.01
C ALA A 25 25.24 10.58 -6.40
N TYR A 26 24.69 9.52 -6.98
CA TYR A 26 23.27 9.27 -6.89
C TYR A 26 23.00 9.32 -5.40
N ALA A 27 22.44 10.43 -4.91
CA ALA A 27 21.68 10.40 -3.70
C ALA A 27 20.56 9.40 -3.99
N ALA A 28 20.79 8.13 -3.67
CA ALA A 28 19.71 7.18 -3.51
C ALA A 28 18.77 7.89 -2.53
N GLY A 29 17.58 8.27 -3.00
CA GLY A 29 16.58 8.86 -2.11
C GLY A 29 16.45 7.93 -0.91
N VAL A 30 16.59 8.47 0.30
CA VAL A 30 16.41 7.69 1.52
C VAL A 30 15.05 7.03 1.40
N ARG A 31 15.03 5.70 1.31
CA ARG A 31 13.79 4.92 1.20
C ARG A 31 12.94 5.27 2.42
N ASP A 32 11.67 5.61 2.21
CA ASP A 32 10.77 5.81 3.34
C ASP A 32 10.50 4.45 4.00
N LEU A 33 10.95 4.31 5.25
CA LEU A 33 10.84 3.08 6.04
C LEU A 33 9.83 3.20 7.19
N ARG A 34 8.96 4.22 7.19
CA ARG A 34 8.01 4.46 8.28
C ARG A 34 7.09 3.27 8.52
N LEU A 35 6.52 2.70 7.44
CA LEU A 35 5.65 1.53 7.56
C LEU A 35 6.43 0.34 8.14
N GLN A 36 7.57 -0.01 7.56
CA GLN A 36 8.37 -1.16 8.03
C GLN A 36 8.89 -0.97 9.45
N THR A 37 9.15 0.27 9.87
CA THR A 37 9.50 0.59 11.27
C THR A 37 8.34 0.29 12.22
N ALA A 38 7.10 0.66 11.85
CA ALA A 38 5.92 0.32 12.63
C ALA A 38 5.67 -1.20 12.66
N LEU A 39 5.78 -1.87 11.51
CA LEU A 39 5.63 -3.33 11.42
C LEU A 39 6.68 -4.07 12.25
N ALA A 40 7.93 -3.61 12.24
CA ALA A 40 8.99 -4.18 13.06
C ALA A 40 8.70 -4.04 14.56
N ALA A 41 8.13 -2.90 14.97
CA ALA A 41 7.70 -2.68 16.35
C ALA A 41 6.54 -3.62 16.74
N GLN A 42 5.53 -3.78 15.88
CA GLN A 42 4.41 -4.70 16.11
C GLN A 42 4.86 -6.16 16.19
N LEU A 43 5.74 -6.60 15.28
CA LEU A 43 6.33 -7.94 15.35
C LEU A 43 7.16 -8.13 16.62
N LYS A 44 7.85 -7.10 17.09
CA LYS A 44 8.60 -7.13 18.36
C LYS A 44 7.67 -7.24 19.57
N GLU A 45 6.51 -6.57 19.57
CA GLU A 45 5.51 -6.69 20.64
C GLU A 45 4.99 -8.13 20.80
N LEU A 46 4.96 -8.90 19.71
CA LEU A 46 4.62 -10.33 19.71
C LEU A 46 5.83 -11.26 19.89
N ASP A 47 7.01 -10.73 20.24
CA ASP A 47 8.30 -11.44 20.34
C ASP A 47 8.79 -12.12 19.04
N LEU A 48 8.16 -11.82 17.90
CA LEU A 48 8.43 -12.42 16.59
C LEU A 48 9.61 -11.79 15.85
N PHE A 49 10.08 -10.62 16.29
CA PHE A 49 11.20 -9.92 15.67
C PHE A 49 12.06 -9.21 16.73
N LEU A 50 13.37 -9.13 16.47
CA LEU A 50 14.31 -8.41 17.31
C LEU A 50 15.07 -7.36 16.48
N GLY A 51 15.37 -6.25 17.14
CA GLY A 51 16.39 -5.34 16.67
C GLY A 51 17.81 -5.87 16.89
N VAL A 52 18.77 -5.10 16.40
CA VAL A 52 20.21 -5.34 16.57
C VAL A 52 20.78 -4.61 17.78
N GLY A 53 20.00 -3.72 18.38
CA GLY A 53 20.44 -2.90 19.51
C GLY A 53 19.35 -1.97 20.04
N VAL A 54 19.81 -0.92 20.71
CA VAL A 54 18.97 0.12 21.32
C VAL A 54 19.55 1.47 20.89
N LEU A 55 18.68 2.36 20.40
CA LEU A 55 19.02 3.72 19.99
C LEU A 55 19.23 4.63 21.20
N GLU A 56 19.75 5.84 20.97
CA GLU A 56 20.04 6.81 22.04
C GLU A 56 18.78 7.21 22.85
N ASP A 57 17.61 7.20 22.21
CA ASP A 57 16.33 7.50 22.84
C ASP A 57 15.71 6.31 23.61
N GLY A 58 16.41 5.18 23.66
CA GLY A 58 15.97 3.95 24.32
C GLY A 58 15.03 3.08 23.49
N SER A 59 14.65 3.51 22.29
CA SER A 59 13.90 2.68 21.34
C SER A 59 14.79 1.60 20.73
N THR A 60 14.18 0.58 20.12
CA THR A 60 14.94 -0.52 19.51
C THR A 60 15.51 -0.11 18.17
N ASP A 61 16.80 -0.38 17.98
CA ASP A 61 17.44 -0.26 16.68
C ASP A 61 17.13 -1.51 15.86
N PHE A 62 16.27 -1.38 14.85
CA PHE A 62 15.93 -2.47 13.95
C PHE A 62 16.88 -2.59 12.76
N ASP A 63 17.67 -1.56 12.47
CA ASP A 63 18.69 -1.54 11.41
C ASP A 63 18.08 -1.95 10.05
N LEU A 64 16.96 -1.31 9.69
CA LEU A 64 16.08 -1.73 8.58
C LEU A 64 16.63 -1.38 7.19
N ASP A 65 17.55 -0.44 7.10
CA ASP A 65 18.06 0.14 5.85
C ASP A 65 19.29 -0.60 5.28
N ARG A 66 19.64 -1.77 5.84
CA ARG A 66 20.69 -2.64 5.31
C ARG A 66 20.18 -4.05 4.99
N ALA A 67 20.94 -4.75 4.14
CA ALA A 67 20.72 -6.16 3.88
C ALA A 67 21.06 -7.01 5.13
N PRO A 68 20.26 -8.05 5.44
CA PRO A 68 20.62 -9.01 6.47
C PRO A 68 21.69 -9.97 5.97
N SER A 69 22.52 -10.49 6.87
CA SER A 69 23.29 -11.71 6.59
C SER A 69 22.37 -12.94 6.57
N ARG A 70 22.83 -14.04 6.00
CA ARG A 70 22.07 -15.29 5.94
C ARG A 70 21.74 -15.84 7.33
N VAL A 71 22.65 -15.68 8.29
CA VAL A 71 22.40 -16.07 9.70
C VAL A 71 21.38 -15.17 10.38
N GLU A 72 21.36 -13.87 10.08
CA GLU A 72 20.31 -12.98 10.55
C GLU A 72 18.96 -13.35 9.92
N ALA A 73 18.92 -13.61 8.62
CA ALA A 73 17.70 -13.99 7.90
C ALA A 73 17.05 -15.27 8.46
N VAL A 74 17.84 -16.33 8.73
CA VAL A 74 17.29 -17.55 9.33
C VAL A 74 16.86 -17.33 10.78
N THR A 75 17.56 -16.48 11.53
CA THR A 75 17.17 -16.12 12.89
C THR A 75 15.82 -15.39 12.88
N MET A 76 15.64 -14.43 11.98
CA MET A 76 14.39 -13.70 11.79
C MET A 76 13.24 -14.65 11.43
N LEU A 77 13.48 -15.62 10.54
CA LEU A 77 12.50 -16.67 10.22
C LEU A 77 12.11 -17.49 11.46
N VAL A 78 13.08 -18.00 12.22
CA VAL A 78 12.77 -18.86 13.37
C VAL A 78 12.00 -18.08 14.43
N ARG A 79 12.33 -16.80 14.62
CA ARG A 79 11.58 -15.92 15.53
C ARG A 79 10.17 -15.65 15.02
N SER A 80 9.97 -15.43 13.72
CA SER A 80 8.63 -15.22 13.17
C SER A 80 7.69 -16.41 13.35
N LEU A 81 8.24 -17.61 13.59
CA LEU A 81 7.47 -18.82 13.92
C LEU A 81 7.18 -18.99 15.41
N GLY A 82 7.47 -17.97 16.24
CA GLY A 82 7.31 -18.04 17.70
C GLY A 82 8.30 -19.00 18.36
N LYS A 83 9.44 -19.27 17.70
CA LYS A 83 10.40 -20.30 18.13
C LYS A 83 11.73 -19.74 18.63
N GLY A 84 11.83 -18.41 18.79
CA GLY A 84 13.05 -17.74 19.24
C GLY A 84 13.61 -18.31 20.55
N VAL A 85 12.82 -18.31 21.62
CA VAL A 85 13.24 -18.82 22.95
C VAL A 85 13.59 -20.31 22.90
N GLN A 86 12.79 -21.11 22.17
CA GLN A 86 13.06 -22.54 22.02
C GLN A 86 14.39 -22.77 21.30
N ALA A 87 14.65 -22.02 20.23
CA ALA A 87 15.84 -22.15 19.42
C ALA A 87 17.10 -21.65 20.13
N GLU A 88 17.03 -20.59 20.95
CA GLU A 88 18.15 -20.13 21.78
C GLU A 88 18.70 -21.20 22.72
N LEU A 89 17.82 -22.10 23.18
CA LEU A 89 18.16 -23.19 24.09
C LEU A 89 18.46 -24.51 23.38
N GLN A 90 18.31 -24.55 22.05
CA GLN A 90 18.48 -25.76 21.27
C GLN A 90 19.98 -26.12 21.13
N PRO A 91 20.39 -27.36 21.44
CA PRO A 91 21.75 -27.80 21.17
C PRO A 91 22.01 -27.88 19.65
N LYS A 92 23.27 -27.72 19.27
CA LYS A 92 23.72 -27.85 17.88
C LYS A 92 23.39 -29.24 17.30
N THR A 93 22.67 -29.27 16.18
CA THR A 93 22.35 -30.50 15.42
C THR A 93 22.80 -30.45 13.96
N HIS A 94 23.03 -29.25 13.40
CA HIS A 94 23.44 -29.07 12.02
C HIS A 94 24.92 -29.43 11.76
N PRO A 95 25.30 -29.78 10.51
CA PRO A 95 26.68 -30.13 10.16
C PRO A 95 27.61 -28.92 9.96
N PHE A 96 27.06 -27.70 9.87
CA PHE A 96 27.82 -26.50 9.49
C PHE A 96 28.86 -26.07 10.52
N THR A 97 30.06 -25.75 10.04
CA THR A 97 31.21 -25.37 10.88
C THR A 97 31.41 -23.86 11.00
N ASP A 98 30.76 -23.08 10.16
CA ASP A 98 30.86 -21.62 10.04
C ASP A 98 29.73 -20.87 10.77
N VAL A 99 28.89 -21.56 11.54
CA VAL A 99 27.82 -20.95 12.34
C VAL A 99 28.37 -20.55 13.72
N PRO A 100 28.17 -19.28 14.15
CA PRO A 100 28.63 -18.83 15.46
C PRO A 100 27.75 -19.39 16.58
N ALA A 101 28.33 -19.52 17.79
CA ALA A 101 27.67 -20.16 18.93
C ALA A 101 26.32 -19.54 19.31
N TRP A 102 26.13 -18.23 19.12
CA TRP A 102 24.86 -17.55 19.41
C TRP A 102 23.74 -17.98 18.44
N ALA A 103 24.09 -18.42 17.23
CA ALA A 103 23.15 -18.82 16.18
C ALA A 103 23.03 -20.35 16.04
N ASP A 104 23.87 -21.14 16.70
CA ASP A 104 23.89 -22.61 16.57
C ASP A 104 22.48 -23.20 16.78
N GLY A 105 21.77 -22.77 17.83
CA GLY A 105 20.43 -23.25 18.13
C GLY A 105 19.36 -22.82 17.11
N TYR A 106 19.44 -21.58 16.61
CA TYR A 106 18.58 -21.06 15.55
C TYR A 106 18.76 -21.81 14.22
N VAL A 107 20.01 -21.99 13.79
CA VAL A 107 20.32 -22.74 12.56
C VAL A 107 19.94 -24.21 12.74
N SER A 108 20.14 -24.78 13.92
CA SER A 108 19.76 -26.16 14.23
C SER A 108 18.26 -26.36 14.14
N TYR A 109 17.46 -25.45 14.73
CA TYR A 109 16.01 -25.49 14.62
C TYR A 109 15.57 -25.44 13.15
N ALA A 110 16.07 -24.45 12.40
CA ALA A 110 15.70 -24.29 11.00
C ALA A 110 16.13 -25.48 10.13
N TYR A 111 17.29 -26.08 10.42
CA TYR A 111 17.80 -27.25 9.70
C TYR A 111 16.95 -28.49 9.99
N ASP A 112 16.66 -28.77 11.27
CA ASP A 112 15.88 -29.93 11.70
C ASP A 112 14.43 -29.87 11.20
N GLN A 113 13.87 -28.65 11.07
CA GLN A 113 12.54 -28.43 10.51
C GLN A 113 12.54 -28.36 8.97
N GLY A 114 13.69 -28.49 8.30
CA GLY A 114 13.78 -28.41 6.84
C GLY A 114 13.52 -27.01 6.25
N LEU A 115 13.56 -25.96 7.07
CA LEU A 115 13.33 -24.57 6.66
C LEU A 115 14.54 -24.02 5.90
N THR A 116 15.75 -24.47 6.26
CA THR A 116 17.00 -24.03 5.63
C THR A 116 17.86 -25.20 5.14
N LYS A 117 18.80 -24.90 4.26
CA LYS A 117 19.83 -25.81 3.71
C LYS A 117 21.20 -25.12 3.81
N GLY A 118 22.29 -25.86 3.77
CA GLY A 118 23.64 -25.26 3.66
C GLY A 118 23.93 -24.74 2.25
N THR A 119 24.95 -23.90 2.11
CA THR A 119 25.57 -23.59 0.80
C THR A 119 26.52 -24.71 0.35
N ALA A 120 26.98 -25.53 1.29
CA ALA A 120 27.65 -26.81 1.08
C ALA A 120 27.35 -27.77 2.23
N ASP A 121 27.84 -29.01 2.15
CA ASP A 121 27.62 -30.06 3.16
C ASP A 121 28.02 -29.64 4.59
N THR A 122 29.06 -28.80 4.71
CA THR A 122 29.60 -28.34 6.00
C THR A 122 29.62 -26.81 6.14
N ALA A 123 29.01 -26.07 5.21
CA ALA A 123 28.99 -24.61 5.22
C ALA A 123 27.56 -24.08 5.14
N PHE A 124 27.23 -23.17 6.05
CA PHE A 124 25.94 -22.49 6.07
C PHE A 124 25.95 -21.24 5.19
N GLY A 125 27.10 -20.54 5.09
CA GLY A 125 27.19 -19.21 4.48
C GLY A 125 26.78 -18.11 5.44
N THR A 126 27.17 -18.21 6.73
CA THR A 126 26.70 -17.33 7.83
C THR A 126 26.70 -15.84 7.48
N GLU A 127 27.81 -15.35 6.96
CA GLU A 127 28.03 -13.92 6.65
C GLU A 127 27.60 -13.54 5.23
N ASP A 128 27.13 -14.50 4.43
CA ASP A 128 26.67 -14.21 3.07
C ASP A 128 25.45 -13.29 3.12
N THR A 129 25.38 -12.33 2.21
CA THR A 129 24.22 -11.43 2.11
C THR A 129 22.97 -12.23 1.72
N ALA A 130 21.91 -12.08 2.50
CA ALA A 130 20.62 -12.67 2.25
C ALA A 130 19.94 -12.04 1.02
N THR A 131 19.61 -12.84 0.01
CA THR A 131 18.80 -12.36 -1.12
C THR A 131 17.30 -12.44 -0.81
N GLY A 132 16.49 -11.66 -1.51
CA GLY A 132 15.03 -11.74 -1.37
C GLY A 132 14.47 -13.12 -1.71
N ALA A 133 14.96 -13.75 -2.79
CA ALA A 133 14.55 -15.10 -3.17
C ALA A 133 14.85 -16.13 -2.05
N MET A 134 16.00 -15.98 -1.37
CA MET A 134 16.36 -16.84 -0.25
C MET A 134 15.41 -16.67 0.93
N TYR A 135 15.10 -15.43 1.32
CA TYR A 135 14.21 -15.15 2.45
C TYR A 135 12.77 -15.59 2.17
N VAL A 136 12.26 -15.31 0.97
CA VAL A 136 10.92 -15.74 0.54
C VAL A 136 10.84 -17.26 0.48
N THR A 137 11.88 -17.95 0.02
CA THR A 137 11.96 -19.43 0.07
C THR A 137 11.85 -19.96 1.49
N PHE A 138 12.54 -19.34 2.45
CA PHE A 138 12.43 -19.70 3.86
C PHE A 138 10.99 -19.56 4.37
N MET A 139 10.33 -18.46 4.02
CA MET A 139 8.95 -18.20 4.44
C MET A 139 7.97 -19.19 3.81
N LEU A 140 8.08 -19.47 2.50
CA LEU A 140 7.25 -20.46 1.81
C LEU A 140 7.39 -21.86 2.43
N ARG A 141 8.61 -22.27 2.80
CA ARG A 141 8.84 -23.54 3.53
C ARG A 141 8.16 -23.53 4.89
N ALA A 142 8.18 -22.40 5.60
CA ALA A 142 7.50 -22.28 6.88
C ALA A 142 5.97 -22.35 6.75
N LEU A 143 5.41 -21.90 5.61
CA LEU A 143 4.01 -22.06 5.24
C LEU A 143 3.66 -23.46 4.73
N GLY A 144 4.63 -24.37 4.63
CA GLY A 144 4.43 -25.78 4.25
C GLY A 144 4.71 -26.11 2.79
N TYR A 145 5.12 -25.12 1.98
CA TYR A 145 5.48 -25.35 0.57
C TYR A 145 6.86 -25.96 0.42
N ALA A 146 7.00 -26.88 -0.53
CA ALA A 146 8.22 -27.62 -0.79
C ALA A 146 8.96 -27.07 -2.02
N ASP A 147 10.18 -26.59 -1.79
CA ASP A 147 11.15 -26.27 -2.85
C ASP A 147 11.49 -27.52 -3.68
N GLY A 148 11.41 -27.39 -5.00
CA GLY A 148 11.59 -28.46 -5.98
C GLY A 148 10.30 -29.23 -6.32
N ALA A 149 9.19 -28.94 -5.64
CA ALA A 149 7.87 -29.53 -5.90
C ALA A 149 6.81 -28.46 -6.18
N ASP A 150 6.63 -27.51 -5.27
CA ASP A 150 5.64 -26.44 -5.38
C ASP A 150 6.23 -25.17 -6.03
N PHE A 151 7.53 -24.91 -5.83
CA PHE A 151 8.25 -23.77 -6.41
C PHE A 151 9.76 -24.07 -6.53
N THR A 152 10.52 -23.17 -7.17
CA THR A 152 11.99 -23.26 -7.25
C THR A 152 12.63 -22.21 -6.34
N TRP A 153 13.59 -22.62 -5.49
CA TRP A 153 14.19 -21.75 -4.48
C TRP A 153 14.83 -20.44 -5.00
N ASP A 154 15.32 -20.39 -6.24
CA ASP A 154 15.94 -19.20 -6.85
C ASP A 154 14.93 -18.32 -7.61
N SER A 155 13.68 -18.78 -7.72
CA SER A 155 12.57 -18.05 -8.33
C SER A 155 11.24 -18.31 -7.59
N PRO A 156 11.13 -17.92 -6.31
CA PRO A 156 9.94 -18.21 -5.49
C PRO A 156 8.77 -17.24 -5.74
N TRP A 157 8.95 -16.26 -6.64
CA TRP A 157 8.14 -15.05 -6.70
C TRP A 157 6.67 -15.28 -7.00
N SER A 158 6.36 -16.09 -8.02
CA SER A 158 4.97 -16.35 -8.42
C SER A 158 4.16 -16.95 -7.27
N LEU A 159 4.70 -17.99 -6.60
CA LEU A 159 4.01 -18.60 -5.48
C LEU A 159 3.90 -17.66 -4.28
N ALA A 160 4.92 -16.83 -4.05
CA ALA A 160 4.89 -15.85 -2.98
C ALA A 160 3.84 -14.75 -3.21
N GLU A 161 3.62 -14.34 -4.45
CA GLU A 161 2.53 -13.45 -4.87
C GLU A 161 1.17 -14.14 -4.65
N ASP A 162 1.01 -15.38 -5.13
CA ASP A 162 -0.23 -16.14 -4.99
C ASP A 162 -0.62 -16.37 -3.52
N CYS A 163 0.37 -16.59 -2.65
CA CYS A 163 0.17 -16.73 -1.20
C CYS A 163 -0.03 -15.38 -0.48
N GLY A 164 0.08 -14.25 -1.15
CA GLY A 164 -0.06 -12.92 -0.55
C GLY A 164 1.09 -12.50 0.38
N ILE A 165 2.26 -13.15 0.29
CA ILE A 165 3.42 -12.85 1.16
C ILE A 165 4.45 -11.92 0.52
N LEU A 166 4.16 -11.40 -0.68
CA LEU A 166 5.03 -10.48 -1.41
C LEU A 166 4.32 -9.13 -1.68
N PRO A 167 4.16 -8.27 -0.65
CA PRO A 167 3.61 -6.92 -0.83
C PRO A 167 4.41 -6.10 -1.85
N GLU A 168 3.75 -5.15 -2.54
CA GLU A 168 4.39 -4.31 -3.58
C GLU A 168 5.59 -3.49 -3.07
N ILE A 169 5.57 -3.16 -1.79
CA ILE A 169 6.64 -2.45 -1.07
C ILE A 169 7.96 -3.23 -1.02
N VAL A 170 7.95 -4.54 -1.25
CA VAL A 170 9.14 -5.40 -1.20
C VAL A 170 10.05 -5.17 -2.42
N ASP A 171 11.28 -4.71 -2.17
CA ASP A 171 12.32 -4.63 -3.19
C ASP A 171 12.99 -6.00 -3.38
N ARG A 172 12.78 -6.61 -4.54
CA ARG A 172 13.32 -7.93 -4.89
C ARG A 172 14.80 -7.90 -5.24
N ASN A 173 15.32 -6.74 -5.66
CA ASN A 173 16.68 -6.58 -6.16
C ASN A 173 17.62 -6.07 -5.07
N ASN A 174 17.19 -5.06 -4.32
CA ASN A 174 17.92 -4.52 -3.18
C ASN A 174 17.20 -4.89 -1.88
N PHE A 175 17.23 -6.18 -1.56
CA PHE A 175 16.50 -6.74 -0.43
C PHE A 175 17.14 -6.38 0.92
N LEU A 176 16.42 -5.63 1.74
CA LEU A 176 16.84 -5.13 3.05
C LEU A 176 16.11 -5.84 4.19
N ARG A 177 16.54 -5.58 5.43
CA ARG A 177 15.83 -6.00 6.64
C ARG A 177 14.40 -5.46 6.67
N ALA A 178 14.17 -4.25 6.14
CA ALA A 178 12.83 -3.70 5.90
C ALA A 178 11.93 -4.63 5.07
N ASP A 179 12.46 -5.20 3.98
CA ASP A 179 11.71 -6.09 3.10
C ASP A 179 11.38 -7.43 3.75
N ALA A 180 12.33 -7.98 4.51
CA ALA A 180 12.12 -9.18 5.30
C ALA A 180 11.05 -8.99 6.39
N VAL A 181 11.00 -7.82 7.03
CA VAL A 181 9.91 -7.44 7.94
C VAL A 181 8.57 -7.41 7.20
N ALA A 182 8.52 -6.82 6.01
CA ALA A 182 7.29 -6.76 5.23
C ALA A 182 6.78 -8.16 4.83
N VAL A 183 7.67 -9.02 4.31
CA VAL A 183 7.35 -10.42 3.99
C VAL A 183 6.90 -11.20 5.23
N THR A 184 7.57 -11.00 6.37
CA THR A 184 7.19 -11.64 7.65
C THR A 184 5.80 -11.25 8.10
N CYS A 185 5.50 -9.95 8.08
CA CYS A 185 4.21 -9.47 8.48
C CYS A 185 3.11 -9.97 7.53
N ALA A 186 3.33 -9.94 6.21
CA ALA A 186 2.38 -10.47 5.23
C ALA A 186 2.12 -11.97 5.45
N ALA A 187 3.17 -12.74 5.77
CA ALA A 187 3.04 -14.15 6.07
C ALA A 187 2.17 -14.46 7.30
N LEU A 188 2.05 -13.57 8.29
CA LEU A 188 1.13 -13.75 9.41
C LEU A 188 -0.34 -13.84 8.97
N PHE A 189 -0.69 -13.15 7.89
CA PHE A 189 -2.03 -13.14 7.31
C PHE A 189 -2.24 -14.21 6.23
N ALA A 190 -1.17 -14.85 5.74
CA ALA A 190 -1.27 -15.84 4.69
C ALA A 190 -1.76 -17.19 5.22
N GLU A 191 -2.64 -17.82 4.45
CA GLU A 191 -3.03 -19.22 4.62
C GLU A 191 -1.85 -20.14 4.38
N GLN A 192 -1.84 -21.27 5.06
CA GLN A 192 -0.80 -22.27 4.92
C GLN A 192 -1.16 -23.28 3.85
N LYS A 193 -0.14 -23.96 3.33
CA LYS A 193 -0.37 -25.02 2.36
C LYS A 193 -1.34 -26.06 2.94
N ASP A 194 -2.37 -26.36 2.15
CA ASP A 194 -3.41 -27.35 2.46
C ASP A 194 -4.23 -27.03 3.74
N SER A 195 -4.24 -25.78 4.20
CA SER A 195 -5.03 -25.31 5.35
C SER A 195 -5.58 -23.91 5.13
N ASN A 196 -6.81 -23.66 5.59
CA ASN A 196 -7.38 -22.31 5.61
C ASN A 196 -6.92 -21.51 6.84
N ASP A 197 -6.12 -22.10 7.74
CA ASP A 197 -5.59 -21.40 8.91
C ASP A 197 -4.39 -20.54 8.51
N THR A 198 -4.45 -19.26 8.88
CA THR A 198 -3.33 -18.34 8.69
C THR A 198 -2.15 -18.73 9.58
N LEU A 199 -0.95 -18.24 9.24
CA LEU A 199 0.20 -18.42 10.12
C LEU A 199 -0.06 -17.83 11.52
N ALA A 200 -0.70 -16.66 11.63
CA ALA A 200 -1.05 -16.06 12.91
C ALA A 200 -1.96 -16.97 13.75
N GLN A 201 -3.03 -17.52 13.16
CA GLN A 201 -3.93 -18.46 13.85
C GLN A 201 -3.16 -19.68 14.38
N LYS A 202 -2.28 -20.26 13.57
CA LYS A 202 -1.44 -21.38 14.00
C LYS A 202 -0.46 -21.00 15.11
N LEU A 203 0.04 -19.77 15.14
CA LEU A 203 0.90 -19.28 16.22
C LEU A 203 0.11 -19.06 17.52
N VAL A 204 -1.14 -18.59 17.42
CA VAL A 204 -2.08 -18.51 18.55
C VAL A 204 -2.36 -19.90 19.12
N ASP A 205 -2.70 -20.87 18.27
CA ASP A 205 -2.97 -22.25 18.69
C ASP A 205 -1.76 -22.92 19.37
N ARG A 206 -0.56 -22.51 18.98
CA ARG A 206 0.71 -22.96 19.56
C ARG A 206 1.11 -22.19 20.82
N GLY A 207 0.36 -21.17 21.21
CA GLY A 207 0.62 -20.35 22.38
C GLY A 207 1.84 -19.45 22.24
N ALA A 208 2.21 -19.04 21.02
CA ALA A 208 3.27 -18.04 20.82
C ALA A 208 2.83 -16.66 21.31
N PHE A 209 1.56 -16.32 21.12
CA PHE A 209 0.85 -15.16 21.62
C PHE A 209 -0.66 -15.47 21.62
N SER A 210 -1.47 -14.64 22.25
CA SER A 210 -2.93 -14.73 22.25
C SER A 210 -3.55 -13.99 21.05
N GLN A 211 -4.78 -14.37 20.68
CA GLN A 211 -5.54 -13.67 19.64
C GLN A 211 -5.68 -12.17 19.93
N ALA A 212 -5.92 -11.79 21.19
CA ALA A 212 -6.06 -10.40 21.59
C ALA A 212 -4.76 -9.59 21.46
N GLU A 213 -3.60 -10.22 21.76
CA GLU A 213 -2.29 -9.59 21.53
C GLU A 213 -2.06 -9.38 20.03
N PHE A 214 -2.40 -10.37 19.19
CA PHE A 214 -2.28 -10.26 17.75
C PHE A 214 -3.17 -9.15 17.19
N GLU A 215 -4.45 -9.07 17.56
CA GLU A 215 -5.38 -8.02 17.12
C GLU A 215 -4.98 -6.63 17.63
N THR A 216 -4.35 -6.55 18.79
CA THR A 216 -3.80 -5.29 19.31
C THR A 216 -2.61 -4.83 18.48
N ALA A 217 -1.67 -5.72 18.17
CA ALA A 217 -0.50 -5.41 17.37
C ALA A 217 -0.88 -5.16 15.90
N PHE A 218 -1.83 -5.93 15.37
CA PHE A 218 -2.27 -5.93 13.98
C PHE A 218 -3.80 -5.93 13.88
N PRO A 219 -4.46 -4.77 14.05
CA PRO A 219 -5.93 -4.68 13.99
C PRO A 219 -6.51 -4.92 12.59
N ARG A 220 -5.66 -4.89 11.56
CA ARG A 220 -6.00 -5.18 10.16
C ARG A 220 -4.75 -5.64 9.40
N ASN A 221 -4.94 -6.26 8.23
CA ASN A 221 -3.84 -6.57 7.34
C ASN A 221 -3.22 -5.25 6.80
N PRO A 222 -1.93 -4.97 7.06
CA PRO A 222 -1.30 -3.70 6.68
C PRO A 222 -0.92 -3.60 5.20
N PHE A 223 -1.05 -4.68 4.44
CA PHE A 223 -0.72 -4.72 3.00
C PHE A 223 -1.94 -4.88 2.10
N LEU A 224 -3.14 -4.94 2.70
CA LEU A 224 -4.37 -4.76 1.97
C LEU A 224 -4.69 -3.27 1.99
N ASP A 225 -4.12 -2.52 1.04
CA ASP A 225 -4.75 -1.28 0.59
C ASP A 225 -5.94 -1.68 -0.29
N ALA A 226 -7.12 -1.73 0.32
CA ALA A 226 -8.41 -1.95 -0.32
C ALA A 226 -8.39 -2.92 -1.54
N VAL A 227 -8.45 -4.23 -1.27
CA VAL A 227 -9.58 -4.91 -1.94
C VAL A 227 -10.77 -4.04 -1.53
N PRO A 228 -11.63 -3.56 -2.45
CA PRO A 228 -12.94 -3.20 -1.98
C PRO A 228 -13.47 -4.49 -1.36
N GLU A 229 -13.25 -4.67 -0.05
CA GLU A 229 -14.35 -5.10 0.79
C GLU A 229 -15.52 -4.34 0.21
N GLU A 230 -16.47 -5.06 -0.40
CA GLU A 230 -17.83 -4.55 -0.32
C GLU A 230 -17.95 -4.08 1.12
N PRO A 231 -18.07 -2.76 1.35
CA PRO A 231 -17.72 -2.18 2.64
C PRO A 231 -18.51 -2.97 3.67
N GLU A 232 -17.82 -3.66 4.57
CA GLU A 232 -18.51 -4.31 5.67
C GLU A 232 -19.33 -3.21 6.33
N ALA A 233 -20.66 -3.42 6.33
CA ALA A 233 -21.60 -2.47 6.88
C ALA A 233 -21.10 -2.07 8.28
N PRO A 234 -20.99 -0.77 8.58
CA PRO A 234 -20.36 -0.31 9.81
C PRO A 234 -20.96 -1.03 11.01
N SER A 235 -20.10 -1.65 11.84
CA SER A 235 -20.47 -2.60 12.90
C SER A 235 -21.30 -2.00 14.05
N ASP A 236 -21.65 -0.72 13.96
CA ASP A 236 -22.52 0.02 14.89
C ASP A 236 -23.77 0.63 14.20
N ALA A 237 -23.95 0.45 12.89
CA ALA A 237 -25.10 0.98 12.17
C ALA A 237 -26.37 0.21 12.50
N THR A 238 -27.45 0.95 12.77
CA THR A 238 -28.76 0.34 12.93
C THR A 238 -29.25 -0.20 11.57
N GLU A 239 -30.02 -1.30 11.58
CA GLU A 239 -30.63 -1.86 10.35
C GLU A 239 -31.44 -0.79 9.57
N GLU A 240 -31.99 0.19 10.28
CA GLU A 240 -32.74 1.32 9.72
C GLU A 240 -31.83 2.32 8.98
N GLU A 241 -30.66 2.66 9.53
CA GLU A 241 -29.68 3.52 8.86
C GLU A 241 -29.10 2.86 7.61
N GLN A 242 -28.80 1.56 7.68
CA GLN A 242 -28.33 0.81 6.52
C GLN A 242 -29.41 0.77 5.41
N ALA A 243 -30.67 0.51 5.76
CA ALA A 243 -31.77 0.53 4.81
C ALA A 243 -32.00 1.91 4.17
N SER A 244 -31.82 3.00 4.93
CA SER A 244 -31.90 4.37 4.41
C SER A 244 -30.80 4.65 3.37
N TYR A 245 -29.57 4.24 3.68
CA TYR A 245 -28.44 4.35 2.75
C TYR A 245 -28.67 3.54 1.47
N ASP A 246 -29.09 2.28 1.57
CA ASP A 246 -29.33 1.41 0.42
C ASP A 246 -30.47 1.96 -0.46
N ALA A 247 -31.54 2.47 0.16
CA ALA A 247 -32.65 3.10 -0.55
C ALA A 247 -32.21 4.36 -1.33
N ALA A 248 -31.28 5.14 -0.77
CA ALA A 248 -30.74 6.33 -1.44
C ALA A 248 -29.86 5.97 -2.65
N ILE A 249 -29.01 4.95 -2.53
CA ILE A 249 -28.24 4.41 -3.66
C ILE A 249 -29.17 3.87 -4.74
N ASP A 250 -30.18 3.09 -4.35
CA ASP A 250 -31.17 2.52 -5.26
C ASP A 250 -31.97 3.61 -5.97
N ALA A 251 -32.34 4.70 -5.29
CA ALA A 251 -33.04 5.82 -5.91
C ALA A 251 -32.23 6.49 -7.03
N LEU A 252 -30.89 6.44 -6.96
CA LEU A 252 -30.01 7.00 -7.98
C LEU A 252 -29.73 6.04 -9.15
N ILE A 253 -29.80 4.72 -8.92
CA ILE A 253 -29.37 3.71 -9.91
C ILE A 253 -30.55 2.93 -10.51
N LYS A 254 -31.59 2.64 -9.72
CA LYS A 254 -32.75 1.83 -10.12
C LYS A 254 -33.91 2.73 -10.55
N GLY A 255 -33.81 3.27 -11.77
CA GLY A 255 -34.89 4.03 -12.42
C GLY A 255 -35.60 3.26 -13.54
N GLU A 256 -36.77 3.76 -13.99
CA GLU A 256 -37.47 3.25 -15.19
C GLU A 256 -36.70 3.50 -16.50
N MET A 257 -35.77 4.46 -16.47
CA MET A 257 -34.88 4.79 -17.58
C MET A 257 -33.52 4.08 -17.42
N ASN A 258 -32.83 3.83 -18.53
CA ASN A 258 -31.49 3.23 -18.52
C ASN A 258 -30.47 4.18 -17.87
N VAL A 259 -30.20 3.97 -16.58
CA VAL A 259 -29.13 4.63 -15.83
C VAL A 259 -27.85 3.80 -15.94
N THR A 260 -26.75 4.45 -16.31
CA THR A 260 -25.40 3.89 -16.31
C THR A 260 -24.62 4.52 -15.16
N VAL A 261 -23.95 3.71 -14.33
CA VAL A 261 -23.00 4.22 -13.33
C VAL A 261 -21.66 4.44 -14.02
N GLU A 262 -21.24 5.69 -14.14
CA GLU A 262 -19.98 6.09 -14.79
C GLU A 262 -18.81 6.03 -13.82
N ALA A 263 -19.05 6.36 -12.55
CA ALA A 263 -18.06 6.23 -11.49
C ALA A 263 -18.75 6.00 -10.15
N ARG A 264 -18.10 5.19 -9.30
CA ARG A 264 -18.47 4.98 -7.90
C ARG A 264 -17.21 4.99 -7.06
N LEU A 265 -17.05 5.99 -6.22
CA LEU A 265 -15.89 6.15 -5.34
C LEU A 265 -16.35 6.05 -3.89
N GLU A 266 -15.69 5.19 -3.13
CA GLU A 266 -16.05 4.90 -1.74
C GLU A 266 -15.14 5.70 -0.81
N ALA A 267 -15.70 6.71 -0.13
CA ALA A 267 -15.02 7.43 0.95
C ALA A 267 -15.49 6.90 2.31
N GLY A 268 -14.78 7.29 3.38
CA GLY A 268 -15.12 6.84 4.74
C GLY A 268 -16.51 7.32 5.19
N THR A 269 -16.92 8.53 4.81
CA THR A 269 -18.18 9.15 5.27
C THR A 269 -19.33 9.04 4.28
N CYS A 270 -19.05 8.83 2.99
CA CYS A 270 -20.05 8.81 1.93
C CYS A 270 -19.57 8.04 0.70
N THR A 271 -20.51 7.79 -0.21
CA THR A 271 -20.28 7.23 -1.53
C THR A 271 -20.46 8.33 -2.57
N VAL A 272 -19.43 8.57 -3.39
CA VAL A 272 -19.53 9.46 -4.55
C VAL A 272 -20.05 8.65 -5.73
N LEU A 273 -21.17 9.06 -6.30
CA LEU A 273 -21.81 8.36 -7.39
C LEU A 273 -22.00 9.30 -8.60
N SER A 274 -21.38 8.93 -9.72
CA SER A 274 -21.59 9.57 -11.02
C SER A 274 -22.46 8.68 -11.89
N THR A 275 -23.60 9.20 -12.35
CA THR A 275 -24.55 8.46 -13.18
C THR A 275 -24.88 9.22 -14.47
N ARG A 276 -25.17 8.44 -15.52
CA ARG A 276 -25.62 8.92 -16.81
C ARG A 276 -26.95 8.27 -17.17
N THR A 277 -27.96 9.08 -17.46
CA THR A 277 -29.26 8.61 -17.94
C THR A 277 -29.42 8.94 -19.42
N ASP A 278 -29.49 7.89 -20.24
CA ASP A 278 -29.68 8.00 -21.68
C ASP A 278 -31.16 8.05 -22.08
N GLY A 279 -31.48 8.42 -23.32
CA GLY A 279 -32.85 8.38 -23.87
C GLY A 279 -33.60 9.71 -23.90
N TRP A 280 -32.96 10.83 -23.55
CA TRP A 280 -33.52 12.17 -23.68
C TRP A 280 -33.22 12.78 -25.05
N ALA A 281 -34.18 13.56 -25.61
CA ALA A 281 -34.07 14.18 -26.93
C ALA A 281 -32.89 15.17 -27.08
N HIS A 282 -32.32 15.63 -25.96
CA HIS A 282 -31.27 16.64 -25.90
C HIS A 282 -29.95 16.09 -25.32
N GLY A 283 -29.77 14.77 -25.40
CA GLY A 283 -28.59 14.04 -24.94
C GLY A 283 -28.69 13.57 -23.49
N PRO A 284 -27.66 12.87 -22.98
CA PRO A 284 -27.71 12.25 -21.66
C PRO A 284 -27.80 13.26 -20.52
N VAL A 285 -28.48 12.89 -19.44
CA VAL A 285 -28.50 13.63 -18.17
C VAL A 285 -27.42 13.05 -17.27
N PHE A 286 -26.62 13.90 -16.64
CA PHE A 286 -25.59 13.50 -15.70
C PHE A 286 -25.97 13.93 -14.28
N VAL A 287 -25.70 13.07 -13.32
CA VAL A 287 -25.82 13.36 -11.89
C VAL A 287 -24.52 12.95 -11.21
N LEU A 288 -23.96 13.87 -10.42
CA LEU A 288 -22.88 13.58 -9.48
C LEU A 288 -23.44 13.82 -8.07
N ALA A 289 -23.40 12.80 -7.22
CA ALA A 289 -23.99 12.86 -5.88
C ALA A 289 -23.06 12.29 -4.82
N LEU A 290 -23.15 12.83 -3.61
CA LEU A 290 -22.67 12.20 -2.38
C LEU A 290 -23.85 11.49 -1.73
N VAL A 291 -23.70 10.23 -1.34
CA VAL A 291 -24.67 9.49 -0.53
C VAL A 291 -24.02 9.11 0.80
N TYR A 292 -24.50 9.70 1.89
CA TYR A 292 -23.88 9.58 3.20
C TYR A 292 -24.12 8.22 3.84
N LYS A 293 -23.04 7.61 4.33
CA LYS A 293 -23.05 6.26 4.91
C LYS A 293 -23.64 6.29 6.33
N PRO A 294 -24.10 5.14 6.86
CA PRO A 294 -24.46 5.03 8.26
C PRO A 294 -23.34 5.49 9.21
N GLY A 295 -23.72 6.14 10.31
CA GLY A 295 -22.76 6.73 11.27
C GLY A 295 -22.09 8.04 10.80
N SER A 296 -22.39 8.53 9.58
CA SER A 296 -21.92 9.84 9.14
C SER A 296 -22.66 10.99 9.85
N ALA A 297 -22.00 12.13 10.00
CA ALA A 297 -22.57 13.31 10.66
C ALA A 297 -23.81 13.90 9.95
N GLN A 298 -23.96 13.65 8.65
CA GLN A 298 -25.09 14.12 7.84
C GLN A 298 -26.32 13.19 7.94
N GLY A 299 -26.13 11.97 8.43
CA GLY A 299 -27.18 10.95 8.51
C GLY A 299 -27.17 9.99 7.32
N ALA A 300 -27.57 8.74 7.58
CA ALA A 300 -27.53 7.67 6.60
C ALA A 300 -28.53 7.89 5.46
N GLY A 301 -28.06 7.79 4.22
CA GLY A 301 -28.85 8.01 3.01
C GLY A 301 -29.07 9.48 2.65
N GLU A 302 -28.57 10.43 3.45
CA GLU A 302 -28.60 11.84 3.06
C GLU A 302 -27.84 12.01 1.74
N THR A 303 -28.45 12.70 0.78
CA THR A 303 -27.93 12.79 -0.58
C THR A 303 -27.68 14.24 -0.97
N VAL A 304 -26.43 14.57 -1.28
CA VAL A 304 -26.02 15.90 -1.75
C VAL A 304 -25.69 15.85 -3.23
N LEU A 305 -26.44 16.58 -4.05
CA LEU A 305 -26.14 16.73 -5.48
C LEU A 305 -25.03 17.76 -5.68
N LEU A 306 -23.96 17.34 -6.33
CA LEU A 306 -22.81 18.18 -6.60
C LEU A 306 -23.03 19.07 -7.84
N PRO A 307 -22.50 20.30 -7.84
CA PRO A 307 -22.78 21.27 -8.88
C PRO A 307 -22.18 20.86 -10.23
N LEU A 308 -23.02 20.80 -11.25
CA LEU A 308 -22.60 20.65 -12.64
C LEU A 308 -23.03 21.90 -13.44
N PRO A 309 -22.14 22.56 -14.20
CA PRO A 309 -22.48 23.76 -14.95
C PRO A 309 -23.45 23.43 -16.11
N PRO A 310 -24.38 24.33 -16.47
CA PRO A 310 -25.18 24.18 -17.67
C PRO A 310 -24.32 24.05 -18.94
N ARG A 311 -24.55 23.01 -19.74
CA ARG A 311 -23.86 22.82 -21.03
C ARG A 311 -24.66 23.31 -22.24
N ASN A 312 -25.94 23.66 -22.05
CA ASN A 312 -26.78 24.25 -23.08
C ASN A 312 -27.92 25.09 -22.49
N GLY A 313 -28.61 25.86 -23.35
CA GLY A 313 -29.76 26.69 -22.97
C GLY A 313 -31.04 25.92 -22.62
N LEU A 314 -31.01 24.57 -22.64
CA LEU A 314 -32.14 23.69 -22.33
C LEU A 314 -32.05 23.09 -20.92
N GLY A 315 -31.10 23.56 -20.10
CA GLY A 315 -30.93 23.11 -18.72
C GLY A 315 -30.16 21.80 -18.56
N MET A 316 -29.56 21.27 -19.63
CA MET A 316 -28.68 20.11 -19.52
C MET A 316 -27.36 20.50 -18.82
N ARG A 317 -26.81 19.59 -18.02
CA ARG A 317 -25.58 19.83 -17.25
C ARG A 317 -24.35 19.17 -17.89
N ALA A 318 -23.17 19.75 -17.75
CA ALA A 318 -21.93 19.15 -18.22
C ALA A 318 -21.70 17.78 -17.55
N ALA A 319 -20.99 16.90 -18.25
CA ALA A 319 -20.55 15.64 -17.65
C ALA A 319 -19.42 15.94 -16.65
N PRO A 320 -19.44 15.34 -15.45
CA PRO A 320 -18.27 15.39 -14.58
C PRO A 320 -17.14 14.55 -15.19
N GLU A 321 -15.97 15.16 -15.28
CA GLU A 321 -14.73 14.58 -15.78
C GLU A 321 -13.81 14.31 -14.59
N GLU A 322 -13.21 13.12 -14.55
CA GLU A 322 -12.17 12.74 -13.57
C GLU A 322 -12.51 13.02 -12.09
N PRO A 323 -13.60 12.44 -11.54
CA PRO A 323 -13.81 12.50 -10.10
C PRO A 323 -12.71 11.70 -9.38
N VAL A 324 -11.98 12.36 -8.48
CA VAL A 324 -10.84 11.78 -7.74
C VAL A 324 -10.94 12.14 -6.26
N LEU A 325 -10.76 11.13 -5.40
CA LEU A 325 -10.64 11.32 -3.96
C LEU A 325 -9.21 11.71 -3.58
N SER A 326 -9.06 12.61 -2.62
CA SER A 326 -7.77 12.85 -1.96
C SER A 326 -7.28 11.59 -1.23
N ALA A 327 -5.96 11.47 -1.03
CA ALA A 327 -5.36 10.31 -0.37
C ALA A 327 -5.88 10.08 1.07
N ASP A 328 -6.33 11.13 1.74
CA ASP A 328 -6.94 11.05 3.07
C ASP A 328 -8.46 10.77 3.04
N GLY A 329 -9.05 10.65 1.85
CA GLY A 329 -10.46 10.33 1.63
C GLY A 329 -11.44 11.41 2.09
N ARG A 330 -10.98 12.66 2.30
CA ARG A 330 -11.81 13.77 2.82
C ARG A 330 -12.28 14.76 1.76
N THR A 331 -11.61 14.80 0.63
CA THR A 331 -11.87 15.76 -0.43
C THR A 331 -12.15 15.03 -1.73
N LEU A 332 -13.12 15.52 -2.51
CA LEU A 332 -13.34 15.11 -3.89
C LEU A 332 -12.99 16.29 -4.81
N THR A 333 -12.21 16.01 -5.85
CA THR A 333 -11.99 16.94 -6.95
C THR A 333 -12.56 16.37 -8.24
N TYR A 334 -13.20 17.21 -9.05
CA TYR A 334 -13.66 16.83 -10.39
C TYR A 334 -13.69 18.07 -11.29
N THR A 335 -13.70 17.83 -12.60
CA THR A 335 -13.76 18.91 -13.59
C THR A 335 -15.00 18.81 -14.46
N CYS A 336 -15.35 19.91 -15.14
CA CYS A 336 -16.37 19.94 -16.19
C CYS A 336 -15.88 20.89 -17.30
N THR A 337 -15.87 20.43 -18.54
CA THR A 337 -15.48 21.27 -19.68
C THR A 337 -16.69 21.94 -20.33
N ILE A 338 -16.70 23.27 -20.41
CA ILE A 338 -17.66 24.06 -21.20
C ILE A 338 -16.92 24.64 -22.41
N PRO A 339 -17.12 24.10 -23.62
CA PRO A 339 -16.34 24.50 -24.80
C PRO A 339 -16.72 25.89 -25.33
N GLU A 340 -17.98 26.29 -25.17
CA GLU A 340 -18.50 27.57 -25.66
C GLU A 340 -19.44 28.18 -24.62
N THR A 341 -19.48 29.51 -24.52
CA THR A 341 -20.36 30.23 -23.59
C THR A 341 -21.82 29.90 -23.88
N VAL A 342 -22.52 29.46 -22.83
CA VAL A 342 -23.92 29.05 -22.90
C VAL A 342 -24.82 30.22 -22.52
N ILE A 343 -25.78 30.54 -23.39
CA ILE A 343 -26.76 31.62 -23.19
C ILE A 343 -28.20 31.06 -23.28
N VAL A 344 -29.14 31.65 -22.51
CA VAL A 344 -30.54 31.20 -22.47
C VAL A 344 -31.27 31.44 -23.79
N ASN A 345 -31.04 32.58 -24.44
CA ASN A 345 -31.76 32.99 -25.65
C ASN A 345 -30.78 33.47 -26.73
N PRO A 346 -30.51 32.67 -27.78
CA PRO A 346 -29.51 32.99 -28.81
C PRO A 346 -29.77 34.31 -29.56
N GLY A 347 -31.02 34.82 -29.54
CA GLY A 347 -31.40 36.06 -30.19
C GLY A 347 -31.11 37.34 -29.39
N HIS A 348 -30.83 37.24 -28.09
CA HIS A 348 -30.57 38.38 -27.19
C HIS A 348 -29.34 38.08 -26.31
N PRO A 349 -28.11 38.30 -26.82
CA PRO A 349 -26.87 37.90 -26.15
C PRO A 349 -26.56 38.69 -24.87
N GLU A 350 -27.31 39.76 -24.57
CA GLU A 350 -27.18 40.55 -23.34
C GLU A 350 -28.03 40.00 -22.18
N GLU A 351 -28.83 38.94 -22.39
CA GLU A 351 -29.63 38.30 -21.35
C GLU A 351 -29.16 36.87 -21.03
N ALA A 352 -28.71 36.72 -19.77
CA ALA A 352 -28.43 35.49 -19.01
C ALA A 352 -27.42 34.50 -19.64
N VAL A 353 -26.12 34.81 -19.48
CA VAL A 353 -25.06 33.80 -19.55
C VAL A 353 -25.32 32.75 -18.46
N LEU A 354 -25.46 31.50 -18.87
CA LEU A 354 -25.64 30.34 -17.97
C LEU A 354 -24.31 29.72 -17.57
N SER A 355 -23.32 29.73 -18.46
CA SER A 355 -21.95 29.25 -18.22
C SER A 355 -20.99 29.90 -19.20
N GLU A 356 -19.81 30.28 -18.74
CA GLU A 356 -18.73 30.80 -19.58
C GLU A 356 -17.96 29.63 -20.19
N ALA A 357 -17.33 29.85 -21.35
CA ALA A 357 -16.38 28.89 -21.88
C ALA A 357 -15.20 28.75 -20.91
N GLY A 358 -14.88 27.51 -20.50
CA GLY A 358 -13.87 27.28 -19.48
C GLY A 358 -13.83 25.83 -18.99
N LEU A 359 -12.75 25.53 -18.28
CA LEU A 359 -12.62 24.35 -17.44
C LEU A 359 -13.05 24.70 -16.02
N TYR A 360 -14.14 24.09 -15.56
CA TYR A 360 -14.69 24.27 -14.22
C TYR A 360 -14.07 23.21 -13.32
N GLN A 361 -13.31 23.62 -12.31
CA GLN A 361 -12.67 22.73 -11.35
C GLN A 361 -13.36 22.86 -10.00
N TYR A 362 -13.91 21.76 -9.51
CA TYR A 362 -14.61 21.71 -8.24
C TYR A 362 -13.77 20.98 -7.20
N THR A 363 -13.78 21.51 -5.98
CA THR A 363 -13.22 20.84 -4.79
C THR A 363 -14.31 20.77 -3.73
N VAL A 364 -14.60 19.57 -3.24
CA VAL A 364 -15.73 19.27 -2.35
C VAL A 364 -15.22 18.69 -1.03
N ASP A 365 -15.68 19.25 0.08
CA ASP A 365 -15.49 18.65 1.41
C ASP A 365 -16.51 17.53 1.60
N LEU A 366 -16.05 16.29 1.75
CA LEU A 366 -16.92 15.12 1.84
C LEU A 366 -17.67 15.01 3.18
N SER A 367 -17.27 15.75 4.21
CA SER A 367 -17.96 15.77 5.49
C SER A 367 -19.19 16.69 5.50
N THR A 368 -19.20 17.71 4.65
CA THR A 368 -20.28 18.73 4.57
C THR A 368 -21.01 18.76 3.24
N GLY A 369 -20.39 18.28 2.16
CA GLY A 369 -20.90 18.41 0.79
C GLY A 369 -20.67 19.81 0.20
N GLU A 370 -20.03 20.71 0.93
CA GLU A 370 -19.74 22.06 0.45
C GLU A 370 -18.70 22.01 -0.69
N SER A 371 -18.99 22.75 -1.75
CA SER A 371 -18.17 22.78 -2.97
C SER A 371 -17.59 24.17 -3.20
N THR A 372 -16.31 24.23 -3.55
CA THR A 372 -15.65 25.42 -4.08
C THR A 372 -15.39 25.24 -5.58
N LEU A 373 -15.37 26.35 -6.33
CA LEU A 373 -15.23 26.35 -7.79
C LEU A 373 -14.13 27.31 -8.22
N GLU A 374 -13.25 26.84 -9.08
CA GLU A 374 -12.31 27.63 -9.87
C GLU A 374 -12.60 27.45 -11.36
N ILE A 375 -12.63 28.54 -12.13
CA ILE A 375 -12.86 28.50 -13.59
C ILE A 375 -11.59 28.94 -14.29
N VAL A 376 -11.06 28.08 -15.17
CA VAL A 376 -9.90 28.36 -16.00
C VAL A 376 -10.35 28.55 -17.45
N ALA A 377 -10.01 29.69 -18.06
CA ALA A 377 -10.36 29.95 -19.46
C ALA A 377 -9.66 28.94 -20.40
N LEU A 378 -10.38 28.45 -21.41
CA LEU A 378 -9.79 27.64 -22.47
C LEU A 378 -8.94 28.54 -23.39
N ALA A 379 -7.68 28.16 -23.62
CA ALA A 379 -6.71 28.94 -24.37
C ALA A 379 -6.94 28.95 -25.90
#